data_AF-A0A7W0RUX5-F1
#
_entry.id   AF-A0A7W0RUX5-F1
#
_cell.length_a   1.000
_cell.length_b   1.000
_cell.length_c   1.000
_cell.angle_alpha   90.00
_cell.angle_beta   90.00
_cell.angle_gamma   90.00
#
_symmetry.space_group_name_H-M   'P 1'
#
loop_
_entity.id
_entity.type
_entity.pdbx_description
1 polymer ?
#
loop_
_entity_poly.entity_id
_entity_poly.type
_entity_poly.pdbx_seq_one_letter_code
_entity_poly.pdbx_strand_id
1 'polypeptide(L)'
;MKNTLSAIAIALTLSSGAAYAQNDPATMDVGLSMLELATAREFSKLGIDVDPMTLSLNQLATIKAVLGSSDYNESEAASQVKAIIANN
;
A
#
# COMPACT_ATOMS: atom_id res chain seq x y z
N MET A 1 7.94 -30.11 -11.93
CA MET A 1 6.76 -29.73 -12.75
C MET A 1 5.71 -29.16 -11.82
N LYS A 2 5.29 -27.91 -12.09
CA LYS A 2 3.99 -27.30 -11.76
C LYS A 2 3.59 -27.26 -10.28
N ASN A 3 4.03 -26.22 -9.57
CA ASN A 3 3.38 -25.76 -8.35
C ASN A 3 2.44 -24.61 -8.73
N THR A 4 1.20 -24.96 -9.11
CA THR A 4 0.11 -24.01 -9.35
C THR A 4 -0.38 -23.50 -8.00
N LEU A 5 0.19 -22.39 -7.55
CA LEU A 5 -0.27 -21.69 -6.36
C LEU A 5 -1.56 -20.93 -6.69
N SER A 6 -2.56 -21.19 -5.86
CA SER A 6 -3.95 -20.77 -5.93
C SER A 6 -4.09 -19.25 -6.03
N ALA A 7 -4.82 -18.79 -7.05
CA ALA A 7 -5.28 -17.41 -7.14
C ALA A 7 -6.43 -17.18 -6.14
N ILE A 8 -6.20 -16.39 -5.10
CA ILE A 8 -7.27 -15.87 -4.24
C ILE A 8 -7.97 -14.75 -5.02
N ALA A 9 -9.13 -15.05 -5.57
CA ALA A 9 -10.03 -14.06 -6.14
C ALA A 9 -10.71 -13.29 -5.00
N ILE A 10 -10.24 -12.07 -4.71
CA ILE A 10 -10.96 -11.15 -3.83
C ILE A 10 -12.13 -10.58 -4.62
N ALA A 11 -13.30 -11.23 -4.52
CA ALA A 11 -14.55 -10.66 -5.00
C ALA A 11 -14.95 -9.52 -4.06
N LEU A 12 -14.57 -8.29 -4.41
CA LEU A 12 -15.08 -7.07 -3.79
C LEU A 12 -16.56 -6.92 -4.18
N THR A 13 -17.45 -7.53 -3.41
CA THR A 13 -18.88 -7.19 -3.43
C THR A 13 -19.05 -5.81 -2.80
N LEU A 14 -18.79 -4.77 -3.58
CA LEU A 14 -19.19 -3.39 -3.28
C LEU A 14 -20.69 -3.26 -3.50
N SER A 15 -21.49 -3.95 -2.69
CA SER A 15 -22.93 -3.75 -2.65
C SER A 15 -23.24 -2.48 -1.86
N SER A 16 -23.51 -1.42 -2.63
CA SER A 16 -24.45 -0.33 -2.33
C SER A 16 -24.24 0.43 -1.03
N GLY A 17 -23.41 1.47 -1.13
CA GLY A 17 -23.40 2.63 -0.25
C GLY A 17 -22.91 3.84 -1.02
N ALA A 18 -23.73 4.35 -1.94
CA ALA A 18 -23.48 5.59 -2.65
C ALA A 18 -23.59 6.77 -1.69
N ALA A 19 -22.55 7.05 -0.89
CA ALA A 19 -22.41 8.28 -0.13
C ALA A 19 -20.99 8.35 0.44
N TYR A 20 -20.00 8.77 -0.35
CA TYR A 20 -18.84 9.62 0.04
C TYR A 20 -18.00 9.92 -1.22
N ALA A 21 -18.63 10.35 -2.31
CA ALA A 21 -17.94 11.04 -3.39
C ALA A 21 -18.35 12.51 -3.33
N GLN A 22 -18.06 13.16 -2.21
CA GLN A 22 -17.97 14.62 -2.19
C GLN A 22 -16.63 14.93 -2.86
N ASN A 23 -16.69 15.31 -4.14
CA ASN A 23 -15.56 15.79 -4.94
C ASN A 23 -15.07 17.17 -4.44
N ASP A 24 -14.83 17.31 -3.15
CA ASP A 24 -14.18 18.48 -2.58
C ASP A 24 -12.66 18.22 -2.62
N PRO A 25 -11.89 18.99 -3.41
CA PRO A 25 -10.44 18.86 -3.44
C PRO A 25 -9.82 18.91 -2.04
N ALA A 26 -10.41 19.65 -1.10
CA ALA A 26 -9.91 19.76 0.27
C ALA A 26 -10.04 18.45 1.05
N THR A 27 -11.10 17.66 0.84
CA THR A 27 -11.24 16.35 1.52
C THR A 27 -10.32 15.30 0.92
N MET A 28 -10.05 15.39 -0.39
CA MET A 28 -9.06 14.54 -1.06
C MET A 28 -7.64 14.83 -0.58
N ASP A 29 -7.27 16.11 -0.45
CA ASP A 29 -5.93 16.53 -0.02
C ASP A 29 -5.62 16.11 1.44
N VAL A 30 -6.64 16.21 2.31
CA VAL A 30 -6.57 15.67 3.67
C VAL A 30 -6.39 14.15 3.66
N GLY A 31 -7.11 13.44 2.78
CA GLY A 31 -6.96 11.99 2.62
C GLY A 31 -5.55 11.57 2.16
N LEU A 32 -4.98 12.31 1.21
CA LEU A 32 -3.62 12.09 0.73
C LEU A 32 -2.56 12.37 1.82
N SER A 33 -2.72 13.45 2.57
CA SER A 33 -1.84 13.78 3.71
C SER A 33 -1.89 12.70 4.80
N MET A 34 -3.06 12.12 5.06
CA MET A 34 -3.20 11.01 6.02
C MET A 34 -2.55 9.72 5.49
N LEU A 35 -2.67 9.43 4.20
CA LEU A 35 -2.03 8.29 3.55
C LEU A 35 -0.50 8.42 3.58
N GLU A 36 0.01 9.62 3.31
CA GLU A 36 1.44 9.96 3.41
C GLU A 36 1.95 9.70 4.82
N LEU A 37 1.29 10.27 5.83
CA LEU A 37 1.65 10.12 7.23
C LEU A 37 1.63 8.65 7.67
N ALA A 38 0.63 7.88 7.24
CA ALA A 38 0.55 6.46 7.55
C ALA A 38 1.71 5.68 6.90
N THR A 39 2.02 5.97 5.64
CA THR A 39 3.12 5.31 4.91
C THR A 39 4.48 5.66 5.51
N ALA A 40 4.71 6.94 5.82
CA ALA A 40 5.93 7.42 6.46
C ALA A 40 6.17 6.78 7.83
N ARG A 41 5.10 6.55 8.60
CA ARG A 41 5.18 5.82 9.88
C ARG A 41 5.59 4.36 9.68
N GLU A 42 5.03 3.67 8.69
CA GLU A 42 5.41 2.29 8.39
C GLU A 42 6.85 2.19 7.89
N PHE A 43 7.27 3.11 7.01
CA PHE A 43 8.67 3.19 6.58
C PHE A 43 9.62 3.45 7.75
N SER A 44 9.25 4.35 8.66
CA SER A 44 10.04 4.64 9.87
C SER A 44 10.20 3.40 10.75
N LYS A 45 9.14 2.60 10.94
CA LYS A 45 9.22 1.33 11.70
C LYS A 45 10.21 0.36 11.05
N LEU A 46 10.19 0.28 9.72
CA LEU A 46 11.07 -0.58 8.93
C LEU A 46 12.48 -0.02 8.70
N GLY A 47 12.80 1.17 9.23
CA GLY A 47 14.08 1.84 8.99
C GLY A 47 14.32 2.22 7.53
N ILE A 48 13.25 2.58 6.81
CA ILE A 48 13.27 3.01 5.42
C ILE A 48 13.15 4.55 5.41
N ASP A 49 14.16 5.22 4.87
CA ASP A 49 14.20 6.68 4.74
C ASP A 49 13.87 7.06 3.29
N VAL A 50 12.57 7.03 2.97
CA VAL A 50 12.04 7.36 1.64
C VAL A 50 10.79 8.19 1.83
N ASP A 51 10.69 9.29 1.08
CA ASP A 51 9.49 10.11 1.04
C ASP A 51 8.37 9.39 0.25
N PRO A 52 7.23 9.05 0.87
CA PRO A 52 6.11 8.41 0.19
C PRO A 52 5.57 9.20 -1.01
N MET A 53 5.72 10.52 -1.03
CA MET A 53 5.28 11.38 -2.14
C MET A 53 6.11 11.21 -3.41
N THR A 54 7.30 10.59 -3.30
CA THR A 54 8.13 10.24 -4.46
C THR A 54 7.70 8.95 -5.15
N LEU A 55 6.78 8.20 -4.54
CA LEU A 55 6.34 6.90 -5.04
C LEU A 55 5.08 7.02 -5.88
N SER A 56 4.99 6.21 -6.93
CA SER A 56 3.75 6.08 -7.70
C SER A 56 2.65 5.42 -6.86
N LEU A 57 1.38 5.71 -7.20
CA LEU A 57 0.23 5.05 -6.57
C LEU A 57 0.31 3.52 -6.68
N ASN A 58 0.87 2.99 -7.76
CA ASN A 58 1.07 1.56 -7.95
C ASN A 58 2.11 0.99 -6.96
N GLN A 59 3.22 1.69 -6.74
CA GLN A 59 4.21 1.30 -5.73
C GLN A 59 3.61 1.35 -4.32
N LEU A 60 2.87 2.41 -3.99
CA LEU A 60 2.19 2.55 -2.69
C LEU A 60 1.17 1.42 -2.45
N ALA A 61 0.38 1.06 -3.46
CA ALA A 61 -0.56 -0.06 -3.37
C ALA A 61 0.15 -1.40 -3.13
N THR A 62 1.26 -1.63 -3.84
CA THR A 62 2.05 -2.87 -3.71
C THR A 62 2.71 -2.96 -2.33
N ILE A 63 3.27 -1.85 -1.84
CA ILE A 63 3.85 -1.74 -0.50
C ILE A 63 2.79 -2.02 0.56
N LYS A 64 1.59 -1.44 0.42
CA LYS A 64 0.47 -1.69 1.35
C LYS A 64 0.08 -3.17 1.39
N ALA A 65 0.11 -3.86 0.25
CA ALA A 65 -0.15 -5.30 0.18
C ALA A 65 0.93 -6.13 0.89
N VAL A 66 2.21 -5.76 0.74
CA VAL A 66 3.32 -6.42 1.45
C VAL A 66 3.19 -6.24 2.96
N LEU A 67 2.96 -5.01 3.42
CA LEU A 67 2.85 -4.68 4.85
C LEU A 67 1.60 -5.29 5.52
N GLY A 68 0.54 -5.51 4.75
CA GLY A 68 -0.70 -6.14 5.22
C GLY A 68 -0.69 -7.66 5.15
N SER A 69 0.33 -8.27 4.55
CA SER A 69 0.41 -9.73 4.43
C SER A 69 1.01 -10.36 5.69
N SER A 70 0.40 -11.45 6.15
CA SER A 70 0.93 -12.30 7.21
C SER A 70 2.06 -13.23 6.74
N ASP A 71 2.34 -13.26 5.44
CA ASP A 71 3.35 -14.14 4.84
C ASP A 71 4.78 -13.63 5.05
N TYR A 72 4.93 -12.36 5.46
CA TYR A 72 6.22 -11.71 5.66
C TYR A 72 6.43 -11.34 7.13
N ASN A 73 7.59 -11.68 7.68
CA ASN A 73 8.06 -11.04 8.90
C ASN A 73 8.57 -9.62 8.60
N GLU A 74 8.85 -8.84 9.65
CA GLU A 74 9.25 -7.43 9.53
C GLU A 74 10.50 -7.22 8.65
N SER A 75 11.48 -8.11 8.74
CA SER A 75 12.71 -8.05 7.94
C SER A 75 12.44 -8.36 6.46
N GLU A 76 11.61 -9.37 6.19
CA GLU A 76 11.21 -9.72 4.83
C GLU A 76 10.37 -8.62 4.19
N ALA A 77 9.42 -8.06 4.94
CA ALA A 77 8.61 -6.92 4.50
C ALA A 77 9.50 -5.72 4.17
N ALA A 78 10.46 -5.36 5.03
CA ALA A 78 11.40 -4.28 4.77
C ALA A 78 12.22 -4.51 3.48
N SER A 79 12.68 -5.75 3.26
CA SER A 79 13.42 -6.11 2.05
C SER A 79 12.56 -5.95 0.78
N GLN A 80 11.33 -6.45 0.82
CA GLN A 80 10.40 -6.36 -0.31
C GLN A 80 10.00 -4.91 -0.62
N VAL A 81 9.75 -4.10 0.42
CA VAL A 81 9.44 -2.68 0.25
C VAL A 81 10.62 -1.95 -0.42
N LYS A 82 11.86 -2.21 0.02
CA LYS A 82 13.06 -1.64 -0.63
C LYS A 82 13.19 -2.06 -2.10
N ALA A 83 12.88 -3.31 -2.42
CA ALA A 83 12.90 -3.80 -3.80
C ALA A 83 11.86 -3.10 -4.68
N ILE A 84 10.65 -2.86 -4.17
CA ILE A 84 9.59 -2.14 -4.89
C ILE A 84 9.99 -0.68 -5.15
N ILE A 85 10.60 -0.02 -4.17
CA ILE A 85 11.06 1.38 -4.29
C ILE A 85 12.19 1.48 -5.32
N ALA A 86 13.12 0.52 -5.35
CA ALA A 86 14.25 0.53 -6.28
C ALA A 86 13.83 0.28 -7.75
N ASN A 87 12.66 -0.31 -7.99
CA ASN A 87 12.19 -0.74 -9.31
C ASN A 87 11.18 0.27 -9.88
N ASN A 88 11.65 1.50 -10.15
CA ASN A 88 10.87 2.62 -10.69
C ASN A 88 10.05 2.24 -11.93
#